data_AF-A0A965P985-F1
#
_entry.id   AF-A0A965P985-F1
#
_cell.length_a   1.000
_cell.length_b   1.000
_cell.length_c   1.000
_cell.angle_alpha   90.00
_cell.angle_beta   90.00
_cell.angle_gamma   90.00
#
_symmetry.space_group_name_H-M   'P 1'
#
loop_
_entity.id
_entity.type
_entity.pdbx_description
1 polymer ?
#
loop_
_entity_poly.entity_id
_entity_poly.type
_entity_poly.pdbx_seq_one_letter_code
_entity_poly.pdbx_strand_id
1 'polypeptide(L)' 'MKKKFPDLNKDGKVTQVDVLKGRGVPGFKAGGLYANIQAKRQRIAAGSGETMRKPGSKGAPKASAFVAAAKTATRKKS' A
#
# COMPACT_ATOMS: atom_id res chain seq x y z
N MET A 1 12.05 -26.54 -15.43
CA MET A 1 12.41 -25.10 -15.55
C MET A 1 11.71 -24.32 -14.45
N LYS A 2 12.45 -23.67 -13.55
CA LYS A 2 11.85 -22.78 -12.52
C LYS A 2 11.24 -21.58 -13.25
N LYS A 3 9.90 -21.46 -13.30
CA LYS A 3 9.21 -20.29 -13.87
C LYS A 3 9.80 -19.04 -13.17
N LYS A 4 10.62 -18.26 -13.88
CA LYS A 4 11.11 -16.98 -13.35
C LYS A 4 9.88 -16.12 -13.13
N PHE A 5 9.70 -15.60 -11.91
CA PHE A 5 8.56 -14.75 -11.60
C PHE A 5 8.56 -13.55 -12.57
N PRO A 6 7.41 -13.19 -13.16
CA PRO A 6 7.33 -12.07 -14.09
C PRO A 6 7.72 -10.78 -13.38
N ASP A 7 8.52 -9.94 -14.05
CA ASP A 7 8.79 -8.57 -13.62
C ASP A 7 7.52 -7.74 -13.82
N LEU A 8 6.81 -7.49 -12.71
CA LEU A 8 5.52 -6.83 -12.70
C LEU A 8 5.63 -5.30 -12.64
N ASN A 9 6.83 -4.75 -12.44
CA ASN A 9 7.07 -3.33 -12.30
C ASN A 9 7.87 -2.74 -13.48
N LYS A 10 8.43 -3.59 -14.35
CA LYS A 10 9.21 -3.25 -15.55
C LYS A 10 10.52 -2.51 -15.25
N ASP A 11 11.12 -2.72 -14.08
CA ASP A 11 12.41 -2.14 -13.70
C ASP A 11 13.61 -3.00 -14.15
N GLY A 12 13.36 -4.16 -14.75
CA GLY A 12 14.38 -5.08 -15.26
C GLY A 12 14.95 -6.01 -14.19
N LYS A 13 14.46 -6.00 -12.95
CA LYS A 13 14.87 -6.87 -11.86
C LYS A 13 13.65 -7.50 -11.19
N VAL A 14 13.73 -8.80 -10.92
CA VAL A 14 12.70 -9.46 -10.08
C VAL A 14 12.97 -9.09 -8.63
N THR A 15 12.31 -8.03 -8.15
CA THR A 15 12.47 -7.54 -6.77
C THR A 15 11.43 -8.15 -5.83
N GLN A 16 11.63 -7.99 -4.53
CA GLN A 16 10.62 -8.34 -3.52
C GLN A 16 9.26 -7.67 -3.79
N VAL A 17 9.28 -6.52 -4.47
CA VAL A 17 8.09 -5.77 -4.90
C VAL A 17 7.27 -6.58 -5.91
N ASP A 18 7.93 -7.19 -6.88
CA ASP A 18 7.27 -7.98 -7.93
C ASP A 18 6.66 -9.25 -7.35
N VAL A 19 7.36 -9.86 -6.40
CA VAL A 19 6.88 -11.04 -5.67
C VAL A 19 5.66 -10.69 -4.80
N LEU A 20 5.66 -9.54 -4.10
CA LEU A 20 4.53 -9.09 -3.29
C LEU A 20 3.31 -8.71 -4.13
N LYS A 21 3.53 -8.07 -5.29
CA LYS A 21 2.46 -7.76 -6.27
C LYS A 21 1.84 -9.05 -6.83
N GLY A 22 2.66 -10.02 -7.22
CA GLY A 22 2.19 -11.30 -7.77
C GLY A 22 1.40 -12.14 -6.75
N ARG A 23 1.65 -11.95 -5.45
CA ARG A 23 0.92 -12.59 -4.36
C ARG A 23 -0.39 -11.87 -3.97
N GLY A 24 -0.68 -10.70 -4.56
CA GLY A 24 -1.91 -9.97 -4.29
C GLY A 24 -2.02 -9.40 -2.87
N VAL A 25 -0.89 -9.07 -2.23
CA VAL A 25 -0.89 -8.54 -0.85
C VAL A 25 -1.66 -7.21 -0.80
N PRO A 26 -2.78 -7.13 -0.06
CA PRO A 26 -3.57 -5.91 0.06
C PRO A 26 -2.72 -4.75 0.62
N GLY A 27 -2.71 -3.60 -0.06
CA GLY A 27 -1.94 -2.42 0.35
C GLY A 27 -0.54 -2.28 -0.27
N PHE A 28 -0.12 -3.23 -1.11
CA PHE A 28 1.11 -3.14 -1.90
C PHE A 28 0.87 -2.68 -3.36
N LYS A 29 -0.40 -2.51 -3.74
CA LYS A 29 -0.81 -2.04 -5.07
C LYS A 29 -0.70 -0.52 -5.12
N ALA A 30 0.45 -0.01 -5.57
CA ALA A 30 0.70 1.36 -6.08
C ALA A 30 0.00 2.52 -5.34
N GLY A 31 -0.05 2.49 -4.00
CA GLY A 31 -0.78 3.47 -3.22
C GLY A 31 -0.03 3.85 -1.95
N GLY A 32 0.23 5.15 -1.77
CA GLY A 32 0.76 5.68 -0.51
C GLY A 32 -0.24 5.53 0.65
N LEU A 33 0.12 6.05 1.83
CA LEU A 33 -0.72 5.98 3.05
C LEU A 33 -2.19 6.37 2.80
N TYR A 34 -2.42 7.45 2.06
CA TYR A 34 -3.76 7.94 1.74
C TYR A 34 -4.56 6.99 0.84
N ALA A 35 -3.92 6.35 -0.13
CA ALA A 35 -4.58 5.37 -1.00
C ALA A 35 -5.04 4.16 -0.20
N ASN A 36 -4.23 3.69 0.75
CA ASN A 36 -4.60 2.60 1.64
C ASN A 36 -5.76 2.97 2.57
N ILE A 37 -5.77 4.21 3.08
CA ILE A 37 -6.89 4.74 3.87
C ILE A 37 -8.18 4.80 3.03
N GLN A 38 -8.11 5.31 1.79
CA GLN A 38 -9.25 5.34 0.87
C GLN A 38 -9.76 3.94 0.52
N ALA A 39 -8.87 3.02 0.15
CA ALA A 39 -9.24 1.65 -0.17
C ALA A 39 -9.92 0.96 1.03
N LYS A 40 -9.44 1.20 2.25
CA LYS A 40 -10.12 0.68 3.44
C LYS A 40 -11.50 1.33 3.62
N ARG A 41 -11.63 2.65 3.48
CA ARG A 41 -12.93 3.34 3.55
C ARG A 41 -13.92 2.77 2.53
N GLN A 42 -13.47 2.51 1.29
CA GLN A 42 -14.30 1.89 0.25
C GLN A 42 -14.73 0.47 0.64
N ARG A 43 -13.83 -0.36 1.18
CA ARG A 43 -14.20 -1.70 1.66
C ARG A 43 -15.21 -1.64 2.81
N ILE A 44 -15.08 -0.68 3.72
CA ILE A 44 -16.05 -0.45 4.81
C ILE A 44 -17.40 -0.04 4.23
N ALA A 45 -17.41 0.91 3.29
CA ALA A 45 -18.63 1.36 2.60
C ALA A 45 -19.31 0.23 1.80
N ALA A 46 -18.52 -0.68 1.22
CA ALA A 46 -19.00 -1.88 0.52
C ALA A 46 -19.49 -3.00 1.46
N GLY A 47 -19.53 -2.79 2.78
CA GLY A 47 -20.09 -3.75 3.73
C GLY A 47 -19.13 -4.84 4.21
N SER A 48 -17.81 -4.62 4.14
CA SER A 48 -16.82 -5.61 4.61
C SER A 48 -16.85 -5.94 6.12
N GLY A 49 -17.65 -5.25 6.94
CA GLY A 49 -17.67 -5.41 8.40
C GLY A 49 -16.43 -4.88 9.13
N GLU A 50 -15.45 -4.33 8.40
CA GLU A 50 -14.30 -3.67 9.01
C GLU A 50 -14.66 -2.30 9.62
N THR A 51 -13.87 -1.84 10.58
CA THR A 51 -13.95 -0.46 11.10
C THR A 51 -12.61 0.27 11.01
N MET A 52 -12.67 1.59 10.95
CA MET A 52 -11.47 2.41 11.11
C MET A 52 -11.01 2.34 12.56
N ARG A 53 -9.72 2.06 12.75
CA ARG A 53 -9.13 2.04 14.09
C ARG A 53 -9.10 3.47 14.63
N LYS A 54 -9.38 3.61 15.92
CA LYS A 54 -9.28 4.90 16.63
C LYS A 54 -7.84 5.43 16.53
N PRO A 55 -7.64 6.74 16.32
CA PRO A 55 -6.32 7.34 16.42
C PRO A 55 -5.62 6.93 17.72
N GLY A 56 -4.33 6.60 17.66
CA GLY A 56 -3.54 6.16 18.83
C GLY A 56 -3.72 4.70 19.25
N SER A 57 -4.70 3.97 18.71
CA SER A 57 -4.85 2.53 19.01
C SER A 57 -3.80 1.67 18.32
N LYS A 58 -3.50 0.50 18.90
CA LYS A 58 -2.55 -0.46 18.31
C LYS A 58 -2.99 -0.86 16.90
N GLY A 59 -2.12 -0.61 15.92
CA GLY A 59 -2.37 -0.88 14.50
C GLY A 59 -3.12 0.23 13.74
N ALA A 60 -3.37 1.38 14.36
CA ALA A 60 -3.71 2.61 13.64
C ALA A 60 -2.45 3.24 13.01
N PRO A 61 -2.59 4.00 11.90
CA PRO A 61 -1.47 4.77 11.36
C PRO A 61 -0.92 5.76 12.40
N LYS A 62 0.40 5.81 12.56
CA LYS A 62 1.08 6.76 13.45
C LYS A 62 1.10 8.15 12.84
N ALA A 63 1.15 9.20 13.68
CA ALA A 63 1.31 10.58 13.23
C ALA A 63 2.54 10.76 12.31
N SER A 64 3.65 10.10 12.65
CA SER A 64 4.88 10.09 11.82
C SER A 64 4.68 9.53 10.42
N ALA A 65 3.74 8.60 10.23
CA ALA A 65 3.42 8.07 8.90
C ALA A 65 2.73 9.11 8.02
N PHE A 66 1.86 9.96 8.60
CA PHE A 66 1.25 11.08 7.88
C PHE A 66 2.28 12.14 7.51
N VAL A 67 3.21 12.46 8.42
CA VAL A 67 4.32 13.38 8.14
C VAL A 67 5.21 12.85 7.00
N ALA A 68 5.58 11.57 7.04
CA ALA A 68 6.36 10.94 5.98
C ALA A 68 5.62 10.93 4.64
N ALA A 69 4.32 10.59 4.65
CA ALA A 69 3.49 10.60 3.46
C ALA A 69 3.39 12.00 2.83
N ALA A 70 3.22 13.05 3.64
CA ALA A 70 3.19 14.43 3.17
C ALA A 70 4.52 14.82 2.49
N LYS A 71 5.67 14.44 3.07
CA LYS A 71 7.00 14.67 2.46
C LYS A 71 7.22 13.90 1.15
N THR A 72 6.59 12.73 1.00
CA THR A 72 6.66 11.98 -0.27
C THR A 72 5.74 12.56 -1.34
N ALA A 73 4.60 13.13 -0.95
CA ALA A 73 3.66 13.74 -1.87
C ALA A 73 4.21 15.01 -2.53
N THR A 74 5.09 15.75 -1.84
CA THR A 74 5.72 16.98 -2.34
C THR A 74 6.97 16.73 -3.19
N ARG A 75 7.52 15.51 -3.22
CA ARG A 75 8.56 15.16 -4.18
C ARG A 75 7.91 14.98 -5.55
N LYS A 76 8.01 16.04 -6.38
CA LYS A 76 7.74 15.98 -7.81
C LYS A 76 8.45 14.74 -8.36
N LYS A 77 7.72 13.80 -8.95
CA LYS A 77 8.36 12.72 -9.71
C LYS A 77 9.09 13.41 -10.87
N SER A 78 10.40 13.57 -10.75
CA SER A 78 11.30 13.88 -11.87
C SER A 78 11.31 12.72 -12.85
#